data_AF-A0A2V6YXW7-F1
#
_entry.id   AF-A0A2V6YXW7-F1
#
_cell.length_a   1.000
_cell.length_b   1.000
_cell.length_c   1.000
_cell.angle_alpha   90.00
_cell.angle_beta   90.00
_cell.angle_gamma   90.00
#
_symmetry.space_group_name_H-M   'P 1'
#
loop_
_entity.id
_entity.type
_entity.pdbx_description
1 polymer ?
#
loop_
_entity_poly.entity_id
_entity_poly.type
_entity_poly.pdbx_seq_one_letter_code
_entity_poly.pdbx_strand_id
1 'polypeptide(L)'
;MEVLQGLNELRQSGKMHWSENEHAWAAQPRDVVEALAHEGFAEYKLAVTRSRRDRPPTGGVWQGLNLQTGAVASAIWVQRAPDAESIVFIDIDGELIDGTIR
;
A
#
# COMPACT_ATOMS: atom_id res chain seq x y z
N MET A 1 2.67 -9.18 16.20
CA MET A 1 2.69 -7.91 15.45
C MET A 1 1.28 -7.37 15.56
N GLU A 2 1.05 -6.25 16.26
CA GLU A 2 -0.28 -5.63 16.24
C GLU A 2 -0.62 -5.35 14.78
N VAL A 3 -1.81 -5.79 14.37
CA VAL A 3 -2.33 -5.50 13.04
C VAL A 3 -2.37 -3.98 12.90
N LEU A 4 -1.73 -3.45 11.86
CA LEU A 4 -1.79 -2.02 11.51
C LEU A 4 -3.26 -1.62 11.42
N GLN A 5 -3.75 -0.89 12.42
CA GLN A 5 -5.17 -0.63 12.64
C GLN A 5 -5.78 0.05 11.41
N GLY A 6 -5.06 1.00 10.81
CA GLY A 6 -5.46 1.69 9.59
C GLY A 6 -5.67 0.76 8.39
N LEU A 7 -4.81 -0.24 8.17
CA LEU A 7 -5.01 -1.21 7.08
C LEU A 7 -6.23 -2.10 7.35
N ASN A 8 -6.45 -2.48 8.60
CA ASN A 8 -7.63 -3.26 8.98
C ASN A 8 -8.93 -2.44 8.81
N GLU A 9 -8.92 -1.14 9.10
CA GLU A 9 -10.06 -0.25 8.83
C GLU A 9 -10.36 -0.12 7.33
N LEU A 10 -9.34 -0.04 6.47
CA LEU A 10 -9.53 -0.08 5.02
C LEU A 10 -10.17 -1.41 4.57
N ARG A 11 -9.75 -2.53 5.17
CA ARG A 11 -10.34 -3.84 4.91
C ARG A 11 -11.81 -3.91 5.33
N GLN A 12 -12.11 -3.49 6.56
CA GLN A 12 -13.46 -3.54 7.11
C GLN A 12 -14.43 -2.59 6.39
N SER A 13 -13.93 -1.46 5.88
CA SER A 13 -14.72 -0.52 5.07
C SER A 13 -14.88 -0.94 3.61
N GLY A 14 -14.20 -2.00 3.17
CA GLY A 14 -14.23 -2.50 1.79
C GLY A 14 -13.35 -1.72 0.81
N LYS A 15 -12.57 -0.73 1.28
CA LYS A 15 -11.64 0.05 0.44
C LYS A 15 -10.35 -0.70 0.08
N MET A 16 -10.09 -1.80 0.79
CA MET A 16 -8.94 -2.66 0.57
C MET A 16 -9.40 -4.11 0.66
N HIS A 17 -9.17 -4.90 -0.39
CA HIS A 17 -9.57 -6.30 -0.39
C HIS A 17 -8.48 -7.18 -1.01
N TRP A 18 -8.37 -8.40 -0.49
CA TRP A 18 -7.37 -9.34 -0.98
C TRP A 18 -7.78 -9.90 -2.34
N SER A 19 -6.86 -9.87 -3.30
CA SER A 19 -7.02 -10.49 -4.60
C SER A 19 -6.23 -11.79 -4.65
N GLU A 20 -6.93 -12.92 -4.57
CA GLU A 20 -6.30 -14.26 -4.64
C GLU A 20 -5.53 -14.48 -5.95
N ASN A 21 -6.04 -13.96 -7.07
CA ASN A 21 -5.39 -14.14 -8.37
C ASN A 21 -4.05 -13.40 -8.45
N GLU A 22 -3.99 -12.20 -7.88
CA GLU A 22 -2.82 -11.32 -7.96
C GLU A 22 -1.88 -11.49 -6.75
N HIS A 23 -2.31 -12.24 -5.73
CA HIS A 23 -1.63 -12.40 -4.44
C HIS A 23 -1.25 -11.05 -3.82
N ALA A 24 -2.20 -10.12 -3.84
CA ALA A 24 -1.98 -8.73 -3.47
C ALA A 24 -3.29 -8.02 -3.10
N TRP A 25 -3.18 -6.80 -2.59
CA TRP A 25 -4.33 -6.00 -2.19
C TRP A 25 -4.84 -5.15 -3.35
N ALA A 26 -6.14 -5.23 -3.64
CA ALA A 26 -6.82 -4.24 -4.47
C ALA A 26 -7.23 -3.07 -3.56
N ALA A 27 -6.66 -1.89 -3.83
CA ALA A 27 -6.89 -0.68 -3.04
C ALA A 27 -6.43 0.59 -3.78
N GLN A 28 -6.85 1.75 -3.28
CA GLN A 28 -6.24 3.02 -3.67
C GLN A 28 -4.88 3.17 -2.98
N PRO A 29 -3.76 3.39 -3.72
CA PRO A 29 -2.43 3.51 -3.12
C PRO A 29 -2.34 4.64 -2.09
N ARG A 30 -3.09 5.72 -2.33
CA ARG A 30 -3.17 6.86 -1.40
C ARG A 30 -3.76 6.46 -0.06
N ASP A 31 -4.86 5.70 -0.06
CA ASP A 31 -5.52 5.27 1.18
C ASP A 31 -4.58 4.37 1.99
N VAL A 32 -3.84 3.48 1.32
CA VAL A 32 -2.82 2.62 1.95
C VAL A 32 -1.69 3.44 2.58
N VAL A 33 -1.13 4.41 1.86
CA VAL A 33 -0.06 5.29 2.37
C VAL A 33 -0.56 6.14 3.53
N GLU A 34 -1.77 6.69 3.44
CA GLU A 34 -2.38 7.45 4.54
C GLU A 34 -2.55 6.55 5.76
N ALA A 35 -3.07 5.32 5.61
CA ALA A 35 -3.17 4.37 6.71
C ALA A 35 -1.82 4.09 7.36
N LEU A 36 -0.76 3.81 6.58
CA LEU A 36 0.59 3.60 7.09
C LEU A 36 1.15 4.84 7.80
N ALA A 37 0.86 6.04 7.30
CA ALA A 37 1.28 7.28 7.96
C ALA A 37 0.61 7.48 9.33
N HIS A 38 -0.66 7.08 9.48
CA HIS A 38 -1.35 7.13 10.78
C HIS A 38 -0.75 6.16 11.81
N GLU A 39 -0.11 5.08 11.35
CA GLU A 39 0.63 4.11 12.18
C GLU A 39 2.06 4.57 12.53
N GLY A 40 2.41 5.81 12.18
CA GLY A 40 3.69 6.43 12.53
C GLY A 40 4.82 6.24 11.51
N PHE A 41 4.53 5.69 10.33
CA PHE A 41 5.53 5.62 9.25
C PHE A 41 5.61 6.97 8.51
N ALA A 42 6.69 7.70 8.73
CA ALA A 42 6.96 8.94 8.00
C ALA A 42 7.49 8.63 6.60
N GLU A 43 6.99 9.32 5.57
CA GLU A 43 7.47 9.13 4.19
C GLU A 43 8.99 9.37 4.10
N TYR A 44 9.69 8.33 3.65
CA TYR A 44 11.12 8.38 3.35
C TYR A 44 11.37 8.48 1.84
N LYS A 45 10.50 7.83 1.04
CA LYS A 45 10.61 7.84 -0.43
C LYS A 45 9.25 7.69 -1.07
N LEU A 46 9.03 8.47 -2.13
CA LEU A 46 7.94 8.30 -3.08
C LEU A 46 8.48 8.37 -4.51
N ALA A 47 8.24 7.33 -5.30
CA ALA A 47 8.60 7.31 -6.72
C ALA A 47 7.41 6.79 -7.54
N VAL A 48 7.02 7.56 -8.56
CA VAL A 48 5.86 7.24 -9.41
C VAL A 48 6.31 6.96 -10.84
N THR A 49 5.77 5.92 -11.45
CA THR A 49 6.03 5.55 -12.85
C THR A 49 4.89 6.09 -13.72
N ARG A 50 5.22 6.84 -14.76
CA ARG A 50 4.26 7.39 -15.72
C ARG A 50 4.64 6.97 -17.13
N SER A 51 3.68 6.46 -17.91
CA SER A 51 3.88 6.18 -19.33
C SER A 51 3.95 7.48 -20.16
N ARG A 52 3.04 8.43 -19.90
CA ARG A 52 3.03 9.78 -20.50
C ARG A 52 2.56 10.81 -19.48
N ARG A 53 2.96 12.08 -19.67
CA ARG A 53 2.65 13.19 -18.73
C ARG A 53 1.14 13.46 -18.61
N ASP A 54 0.38 13.19 -19.67
CA ASP A 54 -1.08 13.37 -19.78
C ASP A 54 -1.89 12.20 -19.21
N ARG A 55 -1.25 11.11 -18.76
CA ARG A 55 -1.93 9.93 -18.22
C ARG A 55 -1.71 9.76 -16.72
N PRO A 56 -2.65 9.12 -16.01
CA PRO A 56 -2.44 8.69 -14.64
C PRO A 56 -1.15 7.84 -14.51
N PRO A 57 -0.44 7.89 -13.38
CA PRO A 57 0.69 7.01 -13.12
C PRO A 57 0.29 5.54 -13.26
N THR A 58 1.10 4.75 -13.94
CA THR A 58 0.85 3.31 -14.13
C THR A 58 1.28 2.48 -12.92
N GLY A 59 1.95 3.11 -11.96
CA GLY A 59 2.39 2.47 -10.72
C GLY A 59 3.33 3.37 -9.93
N GLY A 60 3.86 2.83 -8.85
CA GLY A 60 4.82 3.52 -8.02
C GLY A 60 5.27 2.68 -6.83
N VAL A 61 6.18 3.28 -6.06
CA VAL A 61 6.65 2.77 -4.80
C VAL A 61 6.67 3.90 -3.79
N TRP A 62 6.20 3.59 -2.59
CA TRP A 62 6.31 4.40 -1.41
C TRP A 62 7.06 3.60 -0.35
N GLN A 63 7.92 4.27 0.41
CA GLN A 63 8.57 3.70 1.58
C GLN A 63 8.48 4.69 2.74
N GLY A 64 8.11 4.19 3.91
CA GLY A 64 8.04 4.95 5.15
C GLY A 64 8.89 4.34 6.25
N LEU A 65 9.42 5.19 7.12
CA LEU A 65 10.22 4.82 8.28
C LEU A 65 9.49 5.20 9.55
N ASN A 66 9.27 4.23 10.44
CA ASN A 66 8.82 4.51 11.80
C ASN A 66 10.05 4.82 12.66
N LEU A 67 10.26 6.09 13.00
CA LEU A 67 11.45 6.54 13.74
C LEU A 67 11.51 6.03 15.19
N GLN A 68 10.37 5.61 15.75
CA GLN A 68 10.30 5.09 17.11
C GLN A 68 10.74 3.63 17.17
N THR A 69 10.36 2.81 16.18
CA THR A 69 10.65 1.36 16.16
C THR A 69 11.82 1.00 15.24
N GLY A 70 12.18 1.86 14.29
CA GLY A 70 13.12 1.58 13.22
C GLY A 70 12.52 0.77 12.05
N ALA A 71 11.24 0.40 12.13
CA ALA A 71 10.59 -0.41 11.11
C ALA A 71 10.40 0.36 9.80
N VAL A 72 10.50 -0.36 8.68
CA VAL A 72 10.28 0.17 7.33
C VAL A 72 9.03 -0.44 6.73
N ALA A 73 8.11 0.41 6.29
CA ALA A 73 6.96 -0.01 5.49
C ALA A 73 7.25 0.29 4.02
N SER A 74 6.94 -0.64 3.12
CA SER A 74 6.94 -0.38 1.69
C SER A 74 5.57 -0.68 1.10
N ALA A 75 5.12 0.19 0.18
CA ALA A 75 3.92 -0.01 -0.62
C ALA A 75 4.28 0.13 -2.10
N ILE A 76 4.15 -0.95 -2.87
CA ILE A 76 4.39 -0.97 -4.31
C ILE A 76 3.04 -1.15 -4.99
N TRP A 77 2.70 -0.31 -5.96
CA TRP A 77 1.43 -0.45 -6.67
C TRP A 77 1.58 -0.40 -8.18
N VAL A 78 0.62 -1.06 -8.84
CA VAL A 78 0.47 -1.07 -10.29
C VAL A 78 -0.99 -0.78 -10.63
N GLN A 79 -1.21 0.20 -11.50
CA GLN A 79 -2.53 0.49 -12.05
C GLN A 79 -2.73 -0.35 -13.32
N ARG A 80 -3.65 -1.32 -13.25
CA ARG A 80 -3.91 -2.28 -14.34
C ARG A 80 -4.69 -1.67 -15.50
N ALA A 81 -5.65 -0.80 -15.19
CA ALA A 81 -6.46 -0.07 -16.15
C ALA A 81 -6.82 1.31 -15.59
N PRO A 82 -7.13 2.32 -16.44
CA PRO A 82 -7.41 3.69 -15.99
C PRO A 82 -8.50 3.81 -14.92
N ASP A 83 -9.51 2.93 -14.97
CA ASP A 83 -10.67 2.95 -14.08
C ASP A 83 -10.70 1.76 -13.09
N ALA A 84 -9.67 0.92 -13.08
CA ALA A 84 -9.56 -0.18 -12.14
C ALA A 84 -8.80 0.24 -10.88
N GLU A 85 -9.15 -0.37 -9.75
CA GLU A 85 -8.34 -0.29 -8.54
C GLU A 85 -6.91 -0.79 -8.81
N SER A 86 -5.95 -0.14 -8.16
CA SER A 86 -4.57 -0.57 -8.22
C SER A 86 -4.39 -1.85 -7.43
N ILE A 87 -3.46 -2.68 -7.88
CA ILE A 87 -2.94 -3.78 -7.07
C ILE A 87 -1.76 -3.22 -6.28
N VAL A 88 -1.76 -3.45 -4.96
CA VAL A 88 -0.82 -2.94 -3.98
C VAL A 88 -0.19 -4.10 -3.22
N PHE A 89 1.13 -4.16 -3.23
CA PHE A 89 1.95 -5.03 -2.41
C PHE A 89 2.44 -4.21 -1.23
N ILE A 90 2.26 -4.75 -0.02
CA ILE A 90 2.63 -4.08 1.23
C ILE A 90 3.57 -5.01 1.98
N ASP A 91 4.72 -4.50 2.41
CA ASP A 91 5.62 -5.19 3.34
C ASP A 91 5.99 -4.29 4.51
N ILE A 92 6.25 -4.93 5.66
CA ILE A 92 6.83 -4.30 6.85
C ILE A 92 8.08 -5.09 7.19
N ASP A 93 9.24 -4.43 7.18
CA ASP A 93 10.55 -5.04 7.38
C ASP A 93 10.82 -6.25 6.46
N GLY A 94 10.26 -6.22 5.24
CA GLY A 94 10.38 -7.29 4.24
C GLY A 94 9.37 -8.44 4.41
N GLU A 95 8.54 -8.42 5.44
CA GLU A 95 7.44 -9.38 5.61
C GLU A 95 6.18 -8.88 4.90
N LEU A 96 5.72 -9.65 3.91
CA LEU A 96 4.53 -9.32 3.12
C LEU A 96 3.26 -9.38 3.98
N ILE A 97 2.41 -8.37 3.81
CA ILE A 97 1.06 -8.33 4.37
C ILE A 97 0.13 -9.03 3.39
N ASP A 98 -0.39 -10.20 3.76
CA ASP A 98 -1.32 -10.98 2.95
C ASP A 98 -2.77 -10.95 3.50
N GLY A 99 -3.70 -11.54 2.75
CA GLY A 99 -5.11 -11.63 3.13
C GLY A 99 -5.41 -12.49 4.36
N THR A 100 -4.43 -13.21 4.91
CA THR A 100 -4.60 -14.12 6.05
C THR A 100 -4.37 -13.46 7.40
N ILE A 101 -3.86 -12.22 7.42
CA ILE A 101 -3.70 -11.45 8.64
C ILE A 101 -5.08 -11.24 9.29
N ARG A 102 -5.26 -11.88 10.45
CA ARG A 102 -6.47 -11.84 11.29
C ARG A 102 -6.40 -10.71 12.29
#